data_AF-A0A522J5F0-F1
#
_entry.id   AF-A0A522J5F0-F1
#
_cell.length_a   1.000
_cell.length_b   1.000
_cell.length_c   1.000
_cell.angle_alpha   90.00
_cell.angle_beta   90.00
_cell.angle_gamma   90.00
#
_symmetry.space_group_name_H-M   'P 1'
#
loop_
_entity.id
_entity.type
_entity.pdbx_description
1 polymer ?
#
loop_
_entity_poly.entity_id
_entity_poly.type
_entity_poly.pdbx_seq_one_letter_code
_entity_poly.pdbx_strand_id
1 'polypeptide(L)' 'MGIIMGSSSDWDIMKNAAAMLDDFGVPHEVRVISAHRMPHDMAEYGSAAAGRGLRAI' A
#
# COMPACT_ATOMS: atom_id res chain seq x y z
N MET A 1 -0.14 -7.77 -3.04
CA MET A 1 0.89 -6.82 -2.59
C MET A 1 0.21 -5.55 -2.10
N GLY A 2 0.63 -4.99 -0.98
CA GLY A 2 0.18 -3.66 -0.57
C GLY A 2 1.11 -2.58 -1.16
N ILE A 3 0.57 -1.47 -1.59
CA ILE A 3 1.32 -0.24 -1.88
C ILE A 3 0.69 0.86 -1.04
N ILE A 4 1.39 1.28 0.02
CA ILE A 4 0.94 2.34 0.92
C ILE A 4 1.81 3.58 0.77
N MET A 5 1.15 4.74 0.86
CA MET A 5 1.82 6.04 0.82
C MET A 5 1.21 7.00 1.83
N GLY A 6 2.00 7.95 2.32
CA GLY A 6 1.57 8.87 3.36
C GLY A 6 0.72 10.02 2.84
N SER A 7 0.81 10.32 1.54
CA SER A 7 0.11 11.39 0.86
C SER A 7 -0.25 11.00 -0.57
N SER A 8 -1.36 11.52 -1.11
CA SER A 8 -1.69 11.37 -2.53
C SER A 8 -0.66 12.01 -3.45
N SER A 9 0.10 12.99 -2.96
CA SER A 9 1.23 13.59 -3.70
C SER A 9 2.35 12.59 -3.98
N ASP A 10 2.45 11.51 -3.22
CA ASP A 10 3.49 10.48 -3.41
C ASP A 10 3.17 9.60 -4.64
N TRP A 11 1.96 9.68 -5.19
CA TRP A 11 1.48 8.82 -6.26
C TRP A 11 2.34 8.89 -7.52
N ASP A 12 2.88 10.06 -7.86
CA ASP A 12 3.74 10.21 -9.04
C ASP A 12 5.00 9.33 -8.99
N ILE A 13 5.48 9.02 -7.78
CA ILE A 13 6.60 8.09 -7.57
C ILE A 13 6.06 6.67 -7.40
N MET A 14 5.04 6.48 -6.56
CA MET A 14 4.55 5.15 -6.17
C MET A 14 3.88 4.38 -7.31
N LYS A 15 3.34 5.07 -8.32
CA LYS A 15 2.72 4.43 -9.50
C LYS A 15 3.68 3.54 -10.29
N ASN A 16 4.99 3.77 -10.19
CA ASN A 16 5.99 2.92 -10.83
C ASN A 16 6.02 1.51 -10.22
N ALA A 17 5.78 1.36 -8.91
CA ALA A 17 5.67 0.06 -8.26
C ALA A 17 4.39 -0.69 -8.70
N ALA A 18 3.28 0.04 -8.83
CA ALA A 18 2.02 -0.51 -9.35
C ALA A 18 2.19 -1.03 -10.78
N ALA A 19 2.78 -0.22 -11.67
CA ALA A 19 3.06 -0.60 -13.06
C ALA A 19 3.92 -1.87 -13.15
N MET A 20 4.98 -1.97 -12.34
CA MET A 20 5.83 -3.16 -12.33
C MET A 20 5.07 -4.42 -11.86
N LEU A 21 4.18 -4.28 -10.88
CA LEU A 21 3.35 -5.40 -10.41
C LEU A 21 2.31 -5.80 -11.45
N ASP A 22 1.75 -4.85 -12.20
CA ASP A 22 0.85 -5.11 -13.32
C ASP A 22 1.57 -5.89 -14.44
N ASP A 23 2.79 -5.49 -14.80
CA ASP A 23 3.60 -6.17 -15.82
C ASP A 23 3.88 -7.64 -15.47
N PHE A 24 4.02 -7.96 -14.19
CA PHE A 24 4.17 -9.34 -13.70
C PHE A 24 2.84 -10.05 -13.41
N GLY A 25 1.70 -9.39 -13.60
CA GLY A 25 0.38 -9.94 -13.26
C GLY A 25 0.20 -10.22 -11.77
N VAL A 26 0.88 -9.46 -10.89
CA VAL A 26 0.80 -9.62 -9.44
C VAL A 26 -0.32 -8.74 -8.88
N PRO A 27 -1.38 -9.31 -8.29
CA PRO A 27 -2.45 -8.53 -7.70
C PRO A 27 -1.95 -7.63 -6.57
N HIS A 28 -2.35 -6.37 -6.61
CA HIS A 28 -1.94 -5.37 -5.65
C HIS A 28 -3.05 -4.40 -5.30
N GLU A 29 -2.89 -3.72 -4.16
CA GLU A 29 -3.78 -2.66 -3.71
C GLU A 29 -2.98 -1.39 -3.43
N VAL A 30 -3.61 -0.24 -3.69
CA VAL A 30 -3.03 1.08 -3.43
C VAL A 30 -3.88 1.80 -2.38
N ARG A 31 -3.22 2.35 -1.35
CA ARG A 31 -3.88 3.08 -0.26
C ARG A 31 -3.05 4.29 0.17
N VAL A 32 -3.72 5.38 0.52
CA VAL A 32 -3.10 6.54 1.19
C VAL A 32 -3.33 6.39 2.69
N ILE A 33 -2.29 6.01 3.43
CA ILE A 33 -2.32 5.81 4.88
C ILE A 33 -1.12 6.52 5.49
N SER A 34 -1.39 7.65 6.16
CA SER A 34 -0.35 8.49 6.76
C SER A 34 -0.06 8.06 8.19
N ALA A 35 1.17 7.63 8.47
CA ALA A 35 1.60 7.29 9.83
C ALA A 35 1.41 8.45 10.83
N HIS A 36 1.62 9.69 10.38
CA HIS A 36 1.53 10.88 11.25
C HIS A 36 0.11 11.41 11.43
N ARG A 37 -0.76 11.25 10.43
CA ARG A 37 -2.12 11.82 10.44
C ARG A 37 -3.20 10.79 10.76
N MET A 38 -2.94 9.53 10.48
CA MET A 38 -3.86 8.40 10.62
C MET A 38 -3.13 7.20 11.27
N PRO A 39 -2.55 7.36 12.48
CA PRO A 39 -1.75 6.32 13.12
C PRO A 39 -2.55 5.04 13.45
N HIS A 40 -3.85 5.19 13.75
CA HIS A 40 -4.73 4.04 14.01
C HIS A 40 -4.98 3.23 12.73
N ASP A 41 -5.32 3.89 11.62
CA ASP A 41 -5.51 3.25 10.32
C ASP A 41 -4.24 2.54 9.85
N MET A 42 -3.06 3.15 10.09
CA MET A 42 -1.76 2.53 9.80
C MET A 42 -1.58 1.23 10.60
N ALA A 43 -1.83 1.27 11.91
CA ALA A 43 -1.71 0.11 12.77
C ALA A 43 -2.71 -0.99 12.38
N GLU A 44 -3.96 -0.62 12.10
CA GLU A 44 -5.01 -1.53 11.67
C GLU A 44 -4.63 -2.21 10.35
N TYR A 45 -4.26 -1.43 9.34
CA TYR A 45 -3.83 -1.95 8.03
C TYR A 45 -2.70 -2.97 8.17
N GLY A 46 -1.64 -2.62 8.94
CA GLY A 46 -0.50 -3.49 9.16
C GLY A 46 -0.88 -4.78 9.89
N SER A 47 -1.69 -4.68 10.95
CA SER A 47 -2.11 -5.85 11.75
C SER A 47 -3.01 -6.82 10.97
N ALA A 48 -3.87 -6.30 10.09
CA ALA A 48 -4.81 -7.10 9.30
C ALA A 48 -4.21 -7.63 7.99
N ALA A 49 -3.08 -7.08 7.52
CA ALA A 49 -2.52 -7.36 6.20
C ALA A 49 -2.31 -8.85 5.91
N ALA A 50 -1.69 -9.59 6.82
CA ALA A 50 -1.45 -11.01 6.65
C ALA A 50 -2.75 -11.83 6.59
N GLY A 51 -3.73 -11.48 7.44
CA GLY A 51 -5.06 -12.11 7.45
C GLY A 51 -5.86 -11.86 6.17
N ARG A 52 -5.56 -10.76 5.46
CA ARG A 52 -6.12 -10.42 4.15
C ARG A 52 -5.37 -11.07 2.98
N GLY A 53 -4.33 -11.87 3.26
CA GLY A 53 -3.54 -12.55 2.25
C GLY A 53 -2.43 -11.70 1.62
N LEU A 54 -2.15 -10.51 2.14
CA LEU A 54 -1.01 -9.71 1.70
C LEU A 54 0.29 -10.42 2.09
N ARG A 55 1.20 -10.57 1.12
CA ARG A 55 2.51 -11.22 1.31
C ARG A 55 3.65 -10.23 1.57
N ALA A 56 3.48 -8.99 1.12
CA ALA A 56 4.36 -7.85 1.38
C ALA A 56 3.57 -6.54 1.19
N ILE A 57 4.11 -5.46 1.76
CA ILE A 57 3.58 -4.09 1.81
C ILE A 57 4.70 -3.14 1.41
#